data_AF-A0A9P3L744-F1
#
_entry.id   AF-A0A9P3L744-F1
#
_cell.length_a   1.000
_cell.length_b   1.000
_cell.length_c   1.000
_cell.angle_alpha   90.00
_cell.angle_beta   90.00
_cell.angle_gamma   90.00
#
_symmetry.space_group_name_H-M   'P 1'
#
loop_
_entity.id
_entity.type
_entity.pdbx_description
1 polymer ?
#
loop_
_entity_poly.entity_id
_entity_poly.type
_entity_poly.pdbx_seq_one_letter_code
_entity_poly.pdbx_strand_id
1 'polypeptide(L)'
;MLAYLFLCASWLIGVLAMPSFEGVTSWSSIGSLVPGMTALEALGPSASGHASDEPGQSPFYFSIDAPHGLTGNATVKKARVPPLFYIHGAQLFNYHNASTIYPVQVVNGTRAEGMPLQIVVGTPRGDVVRGGTWRWQGTQLFYELGTANNGGVYYGCQNADGLMGLFLFLRGSPTPPGCTLFTVHSFMRRG
;
A
#
# COMPACT_ATOMS: atom_id res chain seq x y z
N MET A 1 -30.98 -18.81 -55.01
CA MET A 1 -31.56 -19.09 -53.68
C MET A 1 -30.55 -19.51 -52.61
N LEU A 2 -29.26 -19.79 -52.93
CA LEU A 2 -28.25 -20.17 -51.92
C LEU A 2 -27.51 -18.99 -51.24
N ALA A 3 -27.63 -17.76 -51.73
CA ALA A 3 -26.81 -16.63 -51.28
C ALA A 3 -27.32 -15.93 -50.00
N TYR A 4 -28.56 -16.16 -49.57
CA TYR A 4 -29.15 -15.49 -48.40
C TYR A 4 -28.98 -16.25 -47.08
N LEU A 5 -28.53 -17.51 -47.10
CA LEU A 5 -28.37 -18.35 -45.90
C LEU A 5 -27.07 -18.08 -45.12
N PHE A 6 -26.07 -17.41 -45.73
CA PHE A 6 -24.79 -17.14 -45.07
C PHE A 6 -24.76 -15.83 -44.26
N LEU A 7 -25.76 -14.94 -44.41
CA LEU A 7 -25.75 -13.65 -43.72
C LEU A 7 -26.31 -13.70 -42.29
N CYS A 8 -27.04 -14.75 -41.91
CA CYS A 8 -27.57 -14.91 -40.55
C CYS A 8 -26.62 -15.64 -39.59
N ALA A 9 -25.55 -16.28 -40.09
CA ALA A 9 -24.65 -17.07 -39.26
C ALA A 9 -23.57 -16.24 -38.54
N SER A 10 -23.38 -14.96 -38.89
CA SER A 10 -22.36 -14.09 -38.28
C SER A 10 -22.79 -13.42 -36.98
N TRP A 11 -24.06 -13.56 -36.57
CA TRP A 11 -24.61 -12.93 -35.36
C TRP A 11 -24.56 -13.81 -34.09
N LEU A 12 -23.91 -14.98 -34.14
CA LEU A 12 -23.89 -15.94 -33.03
C LEU A 12 -22.54 -16.13 -32.33
N ILE A 13 -21.50 -15.34 -32.64
CA ILE A 13 -20.17 -15.47 -32.00
C ILE A 13 -19.97 -14.42 -30.87
N GLY A 14 -21.04 -13.75 -30.44
CA GLY A 14 -20.95 -12.61 -29.51
C GLY A 14 -20.87 -12.90 -28.02
N VAL A 15 -20.84 -14.16 -27.57
CA VAL A 15 -20.85 -14.45 -26.13
C VAL A 15 -19.97 -15.66 -25.85
N LEU A 16 -18.73 -15.42 -25.42
CA LEU A 16 -17.97 -16.24 -24.45
C LEU A 16 -16.58 -15.62 -24.27
N ALA A 17 -16.55 -14.35 -23.89
CA ALA A 17 -15.40 -13.74 -23.24
C ALA A 17 -15.88 -13.03 -21.98
N MET A 18 -16.67 -13.75 -21.16
CA MET A 18 -16.65 -13.42 -19.74
C MET A 18 -15.28 -13.88 -19.25
N PRO A 19 -14.44 -13.01 -18.66
CA PRO A 19 -13.27 -13.49 -17.95
C PRO A 19 -13.80 -14.44 -16.88
N SER A 20 -13.59 -15.74 -17.04
CA SER A 20 -13.82 -16.69 -15.96
C SER A 20 -12.78 -16.32 -14.91
N PHE A 21 -13.24 -15.83 -13.76
CA PHE A 21 -12.42 -15.75 -12.56
C PHE A 21 -12.20 -17.18 -12.03
N GLU A 22 -11.68 -18.08 -12.87
CA GLU A 22 -11.22 -19.41 -12.47
C GLU A 22 -9.93 -19.21 -11.68
N GLY A 23 -10.09 -19.12 -10.36
CA GLY A 23 -8.97 -18.96 -9.42
C GLY A 23 -9.29 -18.20 -8.13
N VAL A 24 -10.48 -17.62 -7.99
CA VAL A 24 -10.86 -16.87 -6.77
C VAL A 24 -11.87 -17.67 -5.94
N THR A 25 -11.45 -18.82 -5.41
CA THR A 25 -12.28 -19.69 -4.54
C THR A 25 -12.20 -19.33 -3.04
N SER A 26 -11.83 -18.10 -2.69
CA SER A 26 -11.81 -17.62 -1.29
C SER A 26 -12.80 -16.47 -1.12
N TRP A 27 -14.09 -16.82 -0.98
CA TRP A 27 -15.18 -15.89 -0.66
C TRP A 27 -15.55 -15.94 0.83
N SER A 28 -14.57 -15.97 1.74
CA SER A 28 -14.81 -16.04 3.19
C SER A 28 -14.59 -14.72 3.94
N SER A 29 -14.27 -13.62 3.25
CA SER A 29 -14.21 -12.28 3.85
C SER A 29 -15.02 -11.27 3.05
N ILE A 30 -16.35 -11.34 3.20
CA ILE A 30 -17.28 -10.27 2.82
C ILE A 30 -17.02 -9.09 3.79
N GLY A 31 -15.93 -8.37 3.58
CA GLY A 31 -15.56 -7.19 4.37
C GLY A 31 -14.86 -6.12 3.56
N SER A 32 -14.66 -6.35 2.26
CA SER A 32 -13.85 -5.51 1.41
C SER A 32 -14.51 -5.38 0.04
N LEU A 33 -15.31 -4.33 -0.13
CA LEU A 33 -16.00 -3.99 -1.39
C LEU A 33 -15.03 -3.67 -2.55
N VAL A 34 -13.73 -3.56 -2.26
CA VAL A 34 -12.68 -3.30 -3.24
C VAL A 34 -11.76 -4.53 -3.33
N PRO A 35 -11.72 -5.24 -4.46
CA PRO A 35 -10.78 -6.35 -4.65
C PRO A 35 -9.33 -5.90 -4.43
N GLY A 36 -8.53 -6.73 -3.73
CA GLY A 36 -7.11 -6.45 -3.52
C GLY A 36 -6.77 -5.64 -2.26
N MET A 37 -7.74 -5.33 -1.39
CA MET A 37 -7.45 -4.69 -0.12
C MET A 37 -6.76 -5.62 0.87
N THR A 38 -5.78 -5.09 1.58
CA THR A 38 -4.98 -5.82 2.56
C THR A 38 -4.44 -4.89 3.63
N ALA A 39 -4.22 -5.43 4.83
CA ALA A 39 -3.38 -4.78 5.82
C ALA A 39 -1.92 -4.83 5.36
N LEU A 40 -1.17 -3.78 5.69
CA LEU A 40 0.25 -3.69 5.37
C LEU A 40 1.06 -3.85 6.66
N GLU A 41 1.88 -4.89 6.71
CA GLU A 41 2.72 -5.23 7.87
C GLU A 41 4.13 -4.70 7.69
N ALA A 42 4.69 -4.11 8.74
CA ALA A 42 6.05 -3.61 8.76
C ALA A 42 6.98 -4.63 9.41
N LEU A 43 8.00 -5.08 8.68
CA LEU A 43 9.00 -6.06 9.13
C LEU A 43 10.39 -5.43 9.17
N GLY A 44 11.06 -5.47 10.33
CA GLY A 44 12.39 -4.90 10.51
C GLY A 44 12.94 -5.16 11.92
N PRO A 45 14.19 -4.75 12.22
CA PRO A 45 14.91 -5.17 13.43
C PRO A 45 14.19 -4.85 14.74
N SER A 46 13.56 -3.68 14.83
CA SER A 46 12.77 -3.30 16.01
C SER A 46 11.35 -3.88 16.00
N ALA A 47 10.84 -4.28 14.83
CA ALA A 47 9.56 -5.00 14.71
C ALA A 47 9.71 -6.48 15.07
N SER A 48 10.89 -7.07 14.81
CA SER A 48 11.26 -8.45 15.14
C SER A 48 11.98 -8.60 16.48
N GLY A 49 12.48 -7.50 17.07
CA GLY A 49 13.38 -7.52 18.23
C GLY A 49 12.79 -8.12 19.51
N HIS A 50 11.46 -8.23 19.63
CA HIS A 50 10.76 -8.96 20.70
C HIS A 50 9.69 -9.91 20.14
N ALA A 51 9.63 -10.10 18.82
CA ALA A 51 8.50 -10.76 18.17
C ALA A 51 9.00 -11.85 17.21
N SER A 52 9.19 -13.05 17.75
CA SER A 52 8.98 -14.26 16.96
C SER A 52 8.56 -15.48 17.79
N ASP A 53 8.72 -15.50 19.12
CA ASP A 53 8.39 -16.70 19.92
C ASP A 53 7.45 -16.50 21.13
N GLU A 54 7.03 -15.28 21.48
CA GLU A 54 5.95 -15.12 22.47
C GLU A 54 4.55 -15.19 21.81
N PRO A 55 3.71 -16.17 22.17
CA PRO A 55 2.34 -16.25 21.67
C PRO A 55 1.52 -15.07 22.21
N GLY A 56 1.33 -14.03 21.38
CA GLY A 56 0.49 -12.88 21.72
C GLY A 56 0.97 -11.52 21.20
N GLN A 57 2.15 -11.44 20.59
CA GLN A 57 2.68 -10.16 20.13
C GLN A 57 2.03 -9.70 18.82
N SER A 58 1.17 -8.68 18.88
CA SER A 58 0.54 -8.10 17.69
C SER A 58 1.59 -7.51 16.74
N PRO A 59 1.50 -7.79 15.43
CA PRO A 59 2.42 -7.24 14.44
C PRO A 59 2.26 -5.72 14.30
N PHE A 60 3.28 -5.10 13.72
CA PHE A 60 3.29 -3.68 13.40
C PHE A 60 2.69 -3.47 12.02
N TYR A 61 1.79 -2.50 11.92
CA TYR A 61 1.10 -2.19 10.67
C TYR A 61 1.42 -0.78 10.20
N PHE A 62 1.47 -0.61 8.88
CA PHE A 62 1.37 0.69 8.24
C PHE A 62 0.05 1.33 8.65
N SER A 63 0.12 2.52 9.23
CA SER A 63 -1.04 3.22 9.77
C SER A 63 -0.93 4.72 9.53
N ILE A 64 -1.99 5.45 9.86
CA ILE A 64 -2.03 6.90 9.81
C ILE A 64 -1.93 7.43 11.25
N ASP A 65 -1.10 8.45 11.43
CA ASP A 65 -1.00 9.22 12.67
C ASP A 65 -2.04 10.34 12.68
N ALA A 66 -3.30 9.94 12.74
CA ALA A 66 -4.46 10.82 12.83
C ALA A 66 -5.61 10.08 13.53
N PRO A 67 -6.60 10.81 14.08
CA PRO A 67 -7.85 10.21 14.51
C PRO A 67 -8.54 9.42 13.38
N HIS A 68 -9.35 8.43 13.75
CA HIS A 68 -10.12 7.66 12.79
C HIS A 68 -10.97 8.58 11.90
N GLY A 69 -10.84 8.41 10.58
CA GLY A 69 -11.56 9.20 9.58
C GLY A 69 -10.81 10.40 9.05
N LEU A 70 -9.65 10.72 9.63
CA LEU A 70 -8.84 11.85 9.21
C LEU A 70 -7.59 11.41 8.45
N THR A 71 -7.13 12.33 7.61
CA THR A 71 -5.90 12.23 6.84
C THR A 71 -4.72 12.66 7.70
N GLY A 72 -3.51 12.21 7.37
CA GLY A 72 -2.34 12.48 8.21
C GLY A 72 -1.06 11.83 7.72
N ASN A 73 -0.01 11.94 8.53
CA ASN A 73 1.27 11.32 8.23
C ASN A 73 1.14 9.80 8.32
N ALA A 74 1.79 9.08 7.41
CA ALA A 74 1.93 7.65 7.58
C ALA A 74 2.91 7.36 8.71
N THR A 75 2.64 6.30 9.46
CA THR A 75 3.42 5.83 10.60
C THR A 75 3.34 4.31 10.69
N VAL A 76 4.06 3.71 11.63
CA VAL A 76 3.99 2.28 11.91
C VAL A 76 3.66 2.06 13.38
N LYS A 77 2.57 1.35 13.65
CA LYS A 77 2.13 1.04 15.01
C LYS A 77 1.42 -0.29 15.10
N LYS A 78 1.37 -0.87 16.30
CA LYS A 78 0.53 -2.03 16.57
C LYS A 78 -0.94 -1.62 16.48
N ALA A 79 -1.75 -2.43 15.80
CA ALA A 79 -3.17 -2.18 15.65
C ALA A 79 -3.93 -3.50 15.74
N ARG A 80 -5.01 -3.53 16.55
CA ARG A 80 -5.91 -4.68 16.60
C ARG A 80 -6.76 -4.79 15.33
N VAL A 81 -7.10 -3.64 14.76
CA VAL A 81 -7.83 -3.50 13.49
C VAL A 81 -6.98 -2.63 12.57
N PRO A 82 -6.09 -3.24 11.77
CA PRO A 82 -5.19 -2.47 10.92
C PRO A 82 -5.95 -1.79 9.77
N PRO A 83 -5.51 -0.60 9.32
CA PRO A 83 -6.07 0.03 8.14
C PRO A 83 -5.81 -0.81 6.88
N LEU A 84 -6.75 -0.76 5.95
CA LEU A 84 -6.66 -1.49 4.69
C LEU A 84 -6.13 -0.60 3.57
N PHE A 85 -5.32 -1.19 2.71
CA PHE A 85 -4.72 -0.52 1.57
C PHE A 85 -4.84 -1.38 0.31
N TYR A 86 -4.84 -0.72 -0.84
CA TYR A 86 -4.81 -1.39 -2.14
C TYR A 86 -4.14 -0.51 -3.18
N ILE A 87 -3.65 -1.13 -4.26
CA ILE A 87 -3.07 -0.41 -5.40
C ILE A 87 -4.06 -0.47 -6.56
N HIS A 88 -4.35 0.69 -7.16
CA HIS A 88 -5.13 0.80 -8.38
C HIS A 88 -4.46 1.82 -9.32
N GLY A 89 -4.18 1.41 -10.56
CA GLY A 89 -3.53 2.30 -11.54
C GLY A 89 -2.19 2.85 -11.07
N ALA A 90 -1.34 2.01 -10.46
CA ALA A 90 -0.05 2.40 -9.87
C ALA A 90 -0.10 3.43 -8.73
N GLN A 91 -1.29 3.68 -8.17
CA GLN A 91 -1.48 4.53 -7.00
C GLN A 91 -1.91 3.67 -5.81
N LEU A 92 -1.26 3.87 -4.67
CA LEU A 92 -1.66 3.25 -3.40
C LEU A 92 -2.77 4.08 -2.75
N PHE A 93 -3.79 3.41 -2.25
CA PHE A 93 -4.94 4.02 -1.58
C PHE A 93 -5.11 3.41 -0.19
N ASN A 94 -5.48 4.26 0.76
CA ASN A 94 -6.01 3.85 2.05
C ASN A 94 -7.53 3.80 1.97
N TYR A 95 -8.10 2.65 2.30
CA TYR A 95 -9.53 2.47 2.43
C TYR A 95 -9.95 2.80 3.85
N HIS A 96 -10.82 3.80 3.98
CA HIS A 96 -11.39 4.15 5.27
C HIS A 96 -12.82 3.63 5.40
N ASN A 97 -13.65 3.86 4.38
CA ASN A 97 -15.02 3.35 4.29
C ASN A 97 -15.52 3.38 2.82
N ALA A 98 -16.77 2.98 2.58
CA ALA A 98 -17.37 2.95 1.24
C ALA A 98 -17.46 4.33 0.55
N SER A 99 -17.49 5.42 1.32
CA SER A 99 -17.58 6.80 0.83
C SER A 99 -16.25 7.55 0.82
N THR A 100 -15.19 6.98 1.40
CA THR A 100 -13.97 7.72 1.71
C THR A 100 -12.75 6.85 1.50
N ILE A 101 -12.01 7.19 0.46
CA ILE A 101 -10.76 6.55 0.05
C ILE A 101 -9.74 7.66 -0.15
N TYR A 102 -8.58 7.54 0.50
CA TYR A 102 -7.53 8.55 0.43
C TYR A 102 -6.30 8.01 -0.31
N PRO A 103 -5.72 8.77 -1.25
CA PRO A 103 -4.47 8.38 -1.87
C PRO A 103 -3.32 8.47 -0.85
N VAL A 104 -2.40 7.52 -0.93
CA VAL A 104 -1.13 7.55 -0.21
C VAL A 104 -0.10 8.24 -1.10
N GLN A 105 0.46 9.32 -0.59
CA GLN A 105 1.31 10.23 -1.34
C GLN A 105 2.70 10.26 -0.73
N VAL A 106 3.66 10.56 -1.58
CA VAL A 106 5.03 10.86 -1.16
C VAL A 106 5.23 12.35 -1.36
N VAL A 107 5.61 13.04 -0.29
CA VAL A 107 5.87 14.49 -0.30
C VAL A 107 7.36 14.74 -0.07
N ASN A 108 7.87 15.80 -0.67
CA ASN A 108 9.21 16.28 -0.37
C ASN A 108 9.16 17.00 0.99
N GLY A 109 9.60 16.31 2.03
CA GLY A 109 9.48 16.78 3.40
C GLY A 109 10.78 16.58 4.14
N THR A 110 11.55 17.64 4.34
CA THR A 110 12.72 17.69 5.22
C THR A 110 12.31 17.77 6.70
N ARG A 111 11.20 17.11 7.08
CA ARG A 111 10.66 17.18 8.44
C ARG A 111 11.46 16.33 9.45
N ALA A 112 12.36 15.49 8.94
CA ALA A 112 13.37 14.77 9.69
C ALA A 112 14.75 15.04 9.05
N GLU A 113 15.78 15.23 9.87
CA GLU A 113 17.12 15.56 9.40
C GLU A 113 17.66 14.44 8.49
N GLY A 114 18.11 14.81 7.29
CA GLY A 114 18.64 13.87 6.30
C GLY A 114 17.58 13.01 5.58
N MET A 115 16.28 13.18 5.85
CA MET A 115 15.21 12.42 5.17
C MET A 115 14.58 13.24 4.04
N PRO A 116 14.65 12.78 2.77
CA PRO A 116 14.17 13.57 1.65
C PRO A 116 12.67 13.42 1.42
N LEU A 117 12.10 12.24 1.65
CA LEU A 117 10.73 11.91 1.23
C LEU A 117 9.91 11.31 2.37
N GLN A 118 8.75 11.91 2.63
CA GLN A 118 7.81 11.47 3.66
C GLN A 118 6.54 10.90 3.02
N ILE A 119 5.96 9.87 3.64
CA ILE A 119 4.69 9.30 3.21
C ILE A 119 3.54 9.93 4.00
N VAL A 120 2.51 10.39 3.30
CA VAL A 120 1.32 11.06 3.85
C VAL A 120 0.09 10.47 3.20
N VAL A 121 -0.99 10.30 3.96
CA VAL A 121 -2.29 9.83 3.44
C VAL A 121 -3.25 11.01 3.42
N GLY A 122 -3.83 11.33 2.25
CA GLY A 122 -4.83 12.39 2.16
C GLY A 122 -4.87 13.12 0.83
N THR A 123 -5.47 14.30 0.83
CA THR A 123 -5.59 15.14 -0.37
C THR A 123 -4.23 15.68 -0.82
N PRO A 124 -3.99 15.78 -2.14
CA PRO A 124 -2.77 16.34 -2.68
C PRO A 124 -2.45 17.71 -2.12
N ARG A 125 -1.22 17.86 -1.63
CA ARG A 125 -0.64 19.14 -1.24
C ARG A 125 0.35 19.63 -2.32
N GLY A 126 0.80 20.87 -2.23
CA GLY A 126 1.72 21.46 -3.23
C GLY A 126 3.11 20.81 -3.27
N ASP A 127 3.49 20.07 -2.23
CA ASP A 127 4.78 19.39 -2.01
C ASP A 127 4.80 17.92 -2.47
N VAL A 128 3.74 17.45 -3.13
CA VAL A 128 3.63 16.07 -3.60
C VAL A 128 4.60 15.80 -4.75
N VAL A 129 5.35 14.70 -4.63
CA VAL A 129 6.23 14.19 -5.68
C VAL A 129 5.40 13.66 -6.84
N ARG A 130 5.58 14.25 -8.03
CA ARG A 130 4.86 13.86 -9.24
C ARG A 130 5.57 12.75 -10.01
N GLY A 131 4.79 11.89 -10.67
CA GLY A 131 5.31 10.77 -11.47
C GLY A 131 5.77 9.57 -10.66
N GLY A 132 5.51 9.56 -9.36
CA GLY A 132 5.72 8.41 -8.50
C GLY A 132 4.70 7.32 -8.74
N THR A 133 5.12 6.07 -8.59
CA THR A 133 4.26 4.90 -8.73
C THR A 133 4.47 3.93 -7.58
N TRP A 134 3.38 3.29 -7.16
CA TRP A 134 3.36 2.24 -6.16
C TRP A 134 3.19 0.89 -6.85
N ARG A 135 3.98 -0.10 -6.44
CA ARG A 135 3.83 -1.47 -6.94
C ARG A 135 4.16 -2.52 -5.89
N TRP A 136 3.63 -3.72 -6.10
CA TRP A 136 4.01 -4.92 -5.37
C TRP A 136 5.19 -5.61 -6.06
N GLN A 137 6.15 -6.11 -5.28
CA GLN A 137 7.15 -7.07 -5.72
C GLN A 137 7.13 -8.26 -4.77
N GLY A 138 6.52 -9.36 -5.21
CA GLY A 138 6.10 -10.42 -4.29
C GLY A 138 5.11 -9.85 -3.27
N THR A 139 5.42 -9.98 -1.97
CA THR A 139 4.62 -9.38 -0.89
C THR A 139 5.04 -7.97 -0.53
N GLN A 140 6.20 -7.50 -1.00
CA GLN A 140 6.80 -6.24 -0.54
C GLN A 140 6.32 -5.04 -1.36
N LEU A 141 6.04 -3.93 -0.68
CA LEU A 141 5.64 -2.66 -1.28
C LEU A 141 6.87 -1.89 -1.76
N PHE A 142 6.78 -1.35 -2.98
CA PHE A 142 7.79 -0.49 -3.58
C PHE A 142 7.17 0.83 -4.01
N TYR A 143 7.98 1.89 -3.90
CA TYR A 143 7.73 3.18 -4.52
C TYR A 143 8.82 3.47 -5.55
N GLU A 144 8.41 3.83 -6.76
CA GLU A 144 9.29 4.11 -7.89
C GLU A 144 9.07 5.52 -8.42
N LEU A 145 10.16 6.19 -8.78
CA LEU A 145 10.14 7.50 -9.41
C LEU A 145 11.13 7.51 -10.58
N GLY A 146 10.59 7.42 -11.80
CA GLY A 146 11.41 7.30 -13.00
C GLY A 146 12.25 6.02 -13.00
N THR A 147 13.57 6.16 -13.05
CA THR A 147 14.52 5.03 -13.01
C THR A 147 14.98 4.65 -11.60
N ALA A 148 14.54 5.39 -10.57
CA ALA A 148 14.93 5.17 -9.18
C ALA A 148 13.78 4.54 -8.38
N ASN A 149 14.11 3.77 -7.34
CA ASN A 149 13.12 3.17 -6.44
C ASN A 149 13.66 3.09 -5.01
N ASN A 150 12.78 2.85 -4.05
CA ASN A 150 13.18 2.79 -2.64
C ASN A 150 13.79 1.46 -2.19
N GLY A 151 14.01 0.51 -3.10
CA GLY A 151 14.45 -0.84 -2.76
C GLY A 151 13.47 -1.60 -1.85
N GLY A 152 12.23 -1.11 -1.72
CA GLY A 152 11.25 -1.62 -0.77
C GLY A 152 11.59 -1.36 0.70
N VAL A 153 12.53 -0.45 0.97
CA VAL A 153 12.98 -0.06 2.30
C VAL A 153 12.29 1.24 2.73
N TYR A 154 11.88 1.25 3.99
CA TYR A 154 11.20 2.37 4.65
C TYR A 154 11.83 2.63 6.01
N TYR A 155 11.62 3.85 6.50
CA TYR A 155 12.21 4.33 7.74
C TYR A 155 11.14 4.97 8.60
N GLY A 156 11.04 4.50 9.85
CA GLY A 156 10.24 5.14 10.89
C GLY A 156 11.13 6.05 11.71
N CYS A 157 10.90 7.35 11.67
CA CYS A 157 11.71 8.35 12.37
C CYS A 157 10.80 9.34 13.12
N GLN A 158 11.31 9.92 14.21
CA GLN A 158 10.67 11.09 14.79
C GLN A 158 10.90 12.30 13.87
N ASN A 159 9.85 13.09 13.64
CA ASN A 159 9.95 14.37 12.96
C ASN A 159 10.35 15.48 13.96
N ALA A 160 10.50 16.71 13.47
CA ALA A 160 10.81 17.87 14.30
C ALA A 160 9.78 18.14 15.42
N ASP A 161 8.55 17.66 15.27
CA ASP A 161 7.48 17.78 16.28
C ASP A 161 7.50 16.62 17.31
N GLY A 162 8.46 15.69 17.21
CA GLY A 162 8.58 14.50 18.05
C GLY A 162 7.62 13.35 17.67
N LEU A 163 6.83 13.50 16.60
CA LEU A 163 5.89 12.50 16.12
C LEU A 163 6.57 11.50 15.16
N MET A 164 6.14 10.24 15.22
CA MET A 164 6.67 9.19 14.35
C MET A 164 6.10 9.31 12.93
N GLY A 165 6.97 9.59 11.97
CA GLY A 165 6.66 9.60 10.54
C GLY A 165 7.29 8.43 9.79
N LEU A 166 6.71 8.12 8.64
CA LEU A 166 7.21 7.16 7.69
C LEU A 166 7.90 7.85 6.51
N PHE A 167 9.11 7.42 6.21
CA PHE A 167 9.97 8.05 5.21
C PHE A 167 10.63 7.00 4.30
N LEU A 168 11.15 7.46 3.16
CA LEU A 168 11.90 6.63 2.22
C LEU A 168 13.01 7.43 1.52
N PHE A 169 13.95 6.70 0.92
CA PHE A 169 14.93 7.23 -0.03
C PHE A 169 14.73 6.54 -1.37
N LEU A 170 15.01 7.21 -2.49
CA LEU A 170 14.98 6.61 -3.83
C LEU A 170 16.31 5.98 -4.25
N ARG A 171 17.32 6.05 -3.38
CA ARG A 171 18.64 5.45 -3.55
C ARG A 171 19.06 4.87 -2.20
N GLY A 172 19.86 3.81 -2.24
CA GLY A 172 20.42 3.23 -1.02
C GLY A 172 21.14 4.31 -0.20
N SER A 173 20.77 4.43 1.06
CA SER A 173 21.32 5.39 2.02
C SER A 173 21.56 4.66 3.34
N PRO A 174 22.59 5.00 4.12
CA PRO A 174 22.71 4.51 5.49
C PRO A 174 21.48 4.89 6.31
N THR A 175 21.15 4.05 7.30
CA THR A 175 20.03 4.35 8.20
C THR A 175 20.36 5.59 9.03
N PRO A 176 19.54 6.65 8.99
CA PRO A 176 19.79 7.85 9.78
C PRO A 176 19.76 7.58 11.28
N PRO A 177 20.50 8.35 12.10
CA PRO A 177 20.46 8.22 13.55
C PRO A 177 19.04 8.35 14.10
N GLY A 178 18.65 7.45 15.01
CA GLY A 178 17.31 7.48 15.64
C GLY A 178 16.17 6.96 14.77
N CYS A 179 16.43 6.51 13.54
CA CYS A 179 15.42 5.90 12.68
C CYS A 179 15.44 4.37 12.77
N THR A 180 14.27 3.75 12.64
CA THR A 180 14.12 2.31 12.48
C THR A 180 13.90 1.97 11.02
N LEU A 181 14.71 1.06 10.47
CA LEU A 181 14.57 0.53 9.12
C LEU A 181 13.60 -0.66 9.11
N PHE A 182 12.72 -0.72 8.11
CA PHE A 182 11.85 -1.87 7.87
C PHE A 182 11.43 -1.97 6.40
N THR A 183 10.77 -3.07 6.09
CA THR A 183 10.12 -3.38 4.84
C THR A 183 8.62 -3.45 5.07
N VAL A 184 7.81 -3.12 4.06
CA VAL A 184 6.34 -3.12 4.18
C VAL A 184 5.79 -4.22 3.30
N HIS A 185 4.96 -5.08 3.87
CA HIS A 185 4.46 -6.28 3.21
C HIS A 185 2.94 -6.38 3.24
N SER A 186 2.39 -6.93 2.17
CA SER A 186 1.03 -7.44 2.10
C SER A 186 1.07 -8.96 2.22
N PHE A 187 0.54 -9.47 3.31
CA PHE A 187 0.25 -10.90 3.47
C PHE A 187 -1.25 -11.06 3.37
N MET A 188 -1.78 -11.16 2.15
CA MET A 188 -3.15 -11.64 2.00
C MET A 188 -3.24 -12.99 2.71
N ARG A 189 -3.98 -13.04 3.83
CA ARG A 189 -4.26 -14.30 4.51
C ARG A 189 -5.02 -15.16 3.52
N ARG A 190 -4.36 -16.21 3.01
CA ARG A 190 -5.05 -17.36 2.42
C ARG A 190 -5.85 -18.00 3.55
N GLY A 191 -7.11 -17.60 3.67
CA GLY A 191 -8.11 -18.25 4.52
C GLY A 191 -8.88 -19.26 3.70
#